data_AF-A0A0U1M4B9-F1
#
_entry.id   AF-A0A0U1M4B9-F1
#
_cell.length_a   1.000
_cell.length_b   1.000
_cell.length_c   1.000
_cell.angle_alpha   90.00
_cell.angle_beta   90.00
_cell.angle_gamma   90.00
#
_symmetry.space_group_name_H-M   'P 1'
#
loop_
_entity.id
_entity.type
_entity.pdbx_description
1 polymer ?
#
loop_
_entity_poly.entity_id
_entity_poly.type
_entity_poly.pdbx_seq_one_letter_code
_entity_poly.pdbx_strand_id
1 'polypeptide(L)'
;MAHRDSGQHPAAMNGQPPSKPNAFVRKGFKITTQKLPILKSGPIEDMTKNLGIAPPEMIFGDNFVTIEHPASAWGIAFNAFDALDRVDKTGSAMLKVAYSKEWQKSREHTHEGIKDVVKPFDWSYSTDFKGTLRPESPPFSPTNDQIPIELLKRPDPILFFDDVILYEDELADNGISMLSCKIRVMPERLLLLSRFFMRLDNVVVRLRDTRIYVDFDKAEVIRDYQAREMSYEDARKVLAGAREDVSAAMRDPNRLAQVLPLVENTLERVSLGTRTPAQLGFATSARSYAAAKPSSDLMRKWAEGSATGTYVSYGFTEKLFEACSAQADYRMPKKGEYSELPPKAEGGEDVGIGEGLWYSELGLLPTFSTWSQVTFLHMYLLTVRLRAVQSVESFQTHSQHLFDHFSHNAEHRMATLHDLSSRGIRNRYLKDLFIQWRGILAAYDEGLVKGDAVLGAAVWRNIWKASSTDYNGKDIDWAKIASVVGYMRRVLSELAQTPEVDLANSPKIFGLKKIDTSLARKN
;
A
#
# COMPACT_ATOMS: atom_id res chain seq x y z
N MET A 1 36.71 11.96 51.54
CA MET A 1 36.44 10.74 50.74
C MET A 1 35.04 10.86 50.17
N ALA A 2 34.97 11.26 48.91
CA ALA A 2 33.73 11.61 48.21
C ALA A 2 33.18 10.36 47.50
N HIS A 3 31.92 10.03 47.73
CA HIS A 3 31.16 9.08 46.91
C HIS A 3 30.51 9.85 45.75
N ARG A 4 30.76 9.34 44.54
CA ARG A 4 30.38 9.93 43.26
C ARG A 4 28.88 9.77 42.97
N ASP A 5 28.29 10.86 42.53
CA ASP A 5 27.08 10.96 41.73
C ASP A 5 27.14 10.01 40.52
N SER A 6 26.09 9.21 40.32
CA SER A 6 25.85 8.48 39.07
C SER A 6 24.70 9.15 38.31
N GLY A 7 25.08 9.72 37.16
CA GLY A 7 24.29 10.56 36.26
C GLY A 7 22.92 10.04 35.85
N GLN A 8 22.03 11.02 35.69
CA GLN A 8 20.78 10.99 34.93
C GLN A 8 20.98 10.37 33.54
N HIS A 9 20.17 9.37 33.22
CA HIS A 9 19.93 8.96 31.84
C HIS A 9 19.04 10.00 31.15
N PRO A 10 19.46 10.65 30.05
CA PRO A 10 18.57 11.46 29.24
C PRO A 10 17.63 10.55 28.45
N ALA A 11 16.31 10.76 28.62
CA ALA A 11 15.28 10.18 27.78
C ALA A 11 15.51 10.60 26.32
N ALA A 12 15.76 9.64 25.44
CA ALA A 12 15.85 9.87 24.01
C ALA A 12 14.45 10.17 23.45
N MET A 13 14.08 11.45 23.39
CA MET A 13 13.00 11.94 22.54
C MET A 13 13.45 11.88 21.07
N ASN A 14 13.16 10.79 20.37
CA ASN A 14 13.17 10.74 18.91
C ASN A 14 11.73 10.78 18.40
N GLY A 15 11.14 11.98 18.39
CA GLY A 15 9.87 12.25 17.72
C GLY A 15 10.14 12.93 16.38
N GLN A 16 10.08 12.19 15.28
CA GLN A 16 9.72 12.83 14.00
C GLN A 16 8.36 13.52 14.21
N PRO A 17 8.17 14.76 13.74
CA PRO A 17 6.86 15.40 13.84
C PRO A 17 5.83 14.49 13.15
N PRO A 18 4.65 14.27 13.77
CA PRO A 18 3.62 13.41 13.18
C PRO A 18 3.32 13.91 11.76
N SER A 19 3.37 13.00 10.79
CA SER A 19 2.99 13.33 9.41
C SER A 19 1.57 13.88 9.44
N LYS A 20 1.38 15.09 8.89
CA LYS A 20 0.04 15.69 8.89
C LYS A 20 -0.93 14.77 8.13
N PRO A 21 -2.13 14.53 8.66
CA PRO A 21 -3.18 13.82 7.94
C PRO A 21 -3.45 14.46 6.57
N ASN A 22 -3.75 13.63 5.58
CA ASN A 22 -4.19 14.11 4.28
C ASN A 22 -5.61 14.70 4.42
N ALA A 23 -5.84 15.90 3.91
CA ALA A 23 -7.11 16.59 4.07
C ALA A 23 -7.59 17.16 2.73
N PHE A 24 -8.87 17.00 2.44
CA PHE A 24 -9.52 17.48 1.23
C PHE A 24 -10.84 18.16 1.57
N VAL A 25 -11.12 19.31 0.96
CA VAL A 25 -12.35 20.08 1.22
C VAL A 25 -13.13 20.27 -0.07
N ARG A 26 -14.42 19.96 -0.03
CA ARG A 26 -15.34 20.16 -1.16
C ARG A 26 -16.72 20.50 -0.67
N LYS A 27 -17.28 21.61 -1.17
CA LYS A 27 -18.70 21.98 -0.98
C LYS A 27 -19.15 21.93 0.50
N GLY A 28 -18.31 22.45 1.41
CA GLY A 28 -18.60 22.46 2.85
C GLY A 28 -18.24 21.16 3.59
N PHE A 29 -17.90 20.08 2.90
CA PHE A 29 -17.40 18.84 3.51
C PHE A 29 -15.88 18.83 3.57
N LYS A 30 -15.34 18.44 4.73
CA LYS A 30 -13.93 18.18 4.97
C LYS A 30 -13.73 16.68 5.15
N ILE A 31 -12.88 16.12 4.32
CA ILE A 31 -12.44 14.73 4.37
C ILE A 31 -11.03 14.74 4.94
N THR A 32 -10.74 13.86 5.91
CA THR A 32 -9.38 13.68 6.44
C THR A 32 -9.05 12.19 6.46
N THR A 33 -7.88 11.80 5.98
CA THR A 33 -7.39 10.43 6.00
C THR A 33 -5.99 10.39 6.62
N GLN A 34 -5.70 9.31 7.35
CA GLN A 34 -4.38 9.05 7.91
C GLN A 34 -3.98 7.59 7.70
N LYS A 35 -2.73 7.41 7.24
CA LYS A 35 -2.08 6.11 7.06
C LYS A 35 -0.72 6.16 7.72
N LEU A 36 -0.59 5.46 8.85
CA LEU A 36 0.62 5.25 9.61
C LEU A 36 0.93 3.74 9.68
N PRO A 37 2.15 3.36 10.07
CA PRO A 37 2.52 1.96 10.26
C PRO A 37 1.66 1.26 11.33
N ILE A 38 1.79 -0.07 11.40
CA ILE A 38 1.21 -0.87 12.48
C ILE A 38 1.67 -0.36 13.86
N LEU A 39 0.80 -0.49 14.86
CA LEU A 39 1.14 -0.12 16.23
C LEU A 39 2.36 -0.91 16.75
N LYS A 40 3.08 -0.31 17.69
CA LYS A 40 4.16 -0.97 18.45
C LYS A 40 3.62 -1.54 19.76
N SER A 41 4.45 -2.31 20.48
CA SER A 41 4.08 -3.02 21.71
C SER A 41 3.34 -2.15 22.74
N GLY A 42 3.85 -0.96 23.09
CA GLY A 42 3.20 -0.08 24.08
C GLY A 42 1.75 0.29 23.72
N PRO A 43 1.50 0.95 22.57
CA PRO A 43 0.13 1.24 22.12
C PRO A 43 -0.77 0.00 21.94
N ILE A 44 -0.20 -1.17 21.60
CA ILE A 44 -0.94 -2.44 21.53
C ILE A 44 -1.39 -2.88 22.92
N GLU A 45 -0.53 -2.80 23.93
CA GLU A 45 -0.87 -3.13 25.33
C GLU A 45 -1.99 -2.22 25.86
N ASP A 46 -1.89 -0.90 25.59
CA ASP A 46 -2.93 0.07 25.96
C ASP A 46 -4.26 -0.23 25.26
N MET A 47 -4.22 -0.51 23.95
CA MET A 47 -5.41 -0.88 23.18
C MET A 47 -6.03 -2.18 23.69
N THR A 48 -5.21 -3.18 24.00
CA THR A 48 -5.65 -4.49 24.55
C THR A 48 -6.38 -4.29 25.88
N LYS A 49 -5.80 -3.49 26.78
CA LYS A 49 -6.39 -3.18 28.08
C LYS A 49 -7.75 -2.48 27.93
N ASN A 50 -7.85 -1.53 27.00
CA ASN A 50 -9.07 -0.75 26.80
C ASN A 50 -10.17 -1.54 26.07
N LEU A 51 -9.82 -2.35 25.07
CA LEU A 51 -10.78 -3.17 24.34
C LEU A 51 -11.22 -4.41 25.13
N GLY A 52 -10.34 -4.94 25.99
CA GLY A 52 -10.57 -6.21 26.71
C GLY A 52 -10.36 -7.46 25.85
N ILE A 53 -9.84 -7.30 24.64
CA ILE A 53 -9.45 -8.36 23.70
C ILE A 53 -8.08 -8.02 23.08
N ALA A 54 -7.33 -9.02 22.66
CA ALA A 54 -6.09 -8.81 21.92
C ALA A 54 -6.42 -8.26 20.52
N PRO A 55 -5.76 -7.18 20.05
CA PRO A 55 -5.93 -6.68 18.69
C PRO A 55 -5.41 -7.67 17.63
N PRO A 56 -5.85 -7.52 16.37
CA PRO A 56 -5.30 -8.22 15.20
C PRO A 56 -3.78 -8.08 15.06
N GLU A 57 -3.13 -9.07 14.43
CA GLU A 57 -1.67 -9.07 14.20
C GLU A 57 -1.17 -7.81 13.46
N MET A 58 -1.91 -7.34 12.46
CA MET A 58 -1.61 -6.11 11.73
C MET A 58 -2.64 -5.04 12.07
N ILE A 59 -2.47 -4.42 13.24
CA ILE A 59 -3.32 -3.34 13.73
C ILE A 59 -2.75 -1.96 13.35
N PHE A 60 -3.49 -1.21 12.53
CA PHE A 60 -3.15 0.16 12.16
C PHE A 60 -3.95 1.15 13.01
N GLY A 61 -3.68 1.18 14.32
CA GLY A 61 -4.49 1.89 15.30
C GLY A 61 -4.57 3.41 15.10
N ASP A 62 -3.57 4.01 14.47
CA ASP A 62 -3.57 5.44 14.16
C ASP A 62 -4.21 5.76 12.80
N ASN A 63 -4.64 4.76 12.03
CA ASN A 63 -5.30 4.99 10.75
C ASN A 63 -6.75 5.39 10.95
N PHE A 64 -7.19 6.39 10.20
CA PHE A 64 -8.59 6.79 10.21
C PHE A 64 -9.02 7.44 8.90
N VAL A 65 -10.35 7.46 8.71
CA VAL A 65 -11.03 8.30 7.71
C VAL A 65 -12.13 9.09 8.42
N THR A 66 -12.16 10.41 8.27
CA THR A 66 -13.24 11.27 8.79
C THR A 66 -13.91 12.03 7.66
N ILE A 67 -15.24 12.14 7.70
CA ILE A 67 -16.03 13.02 6.85
C ILE A 67 -16.77 13.99 7.78
N GLU A 68 -16.58 15.28 7.57
CA GLU A 68 -17.08 16.33 8.45
C GLU A 68 -17.79 17.41 7.63
N HIS A 69 -18.92 17.90 8.12
CA HIS A 69 -19.63 19.04 7.58
C HIS A 69 -19.77 20.10 8.69
N PRO A 70 -18.79 21.02 8.83
CA PRO A 70 -18.72 21.95 9.95
C PRO A 70 -19.97 22.81 10.13
N ALA A 71 -20.63 23.21 9.04
CA ALA A 71 -21.80 24.07 9.08
C ALA A 71 -23.01 23.44 9.82
N SER A 72 -23.12 22.11 9.82
CA SER A 72 -24.17 21.38 10.55
C SER A 72 -23.64 20.65 11.79
N ALA A 73 -22.38 20.87 12.16
CA ALA A 73 -21.64 20.11 13.18
C ALA A 73 -21.61 18.58 12.96
N TRP A 74 -22.02 18.12 11.77
CA TRP A 74 -22.09 16.69 11.48
C TRP A 74 -20.70 16.14 11.13
N GLY A 75 -20.42 14.93 11.57
CA GLY A 75 -19.30 14.16 11.07
C GLY A 75 -19.34 12.71 11.51
N ILE A 76 -18.62 11.88 10.76
CA ILE A 76 -18.46 10.45 10.98
C ILE A 76 -16.99 10.05 10.82
N ALA A 77 -16.52 9.15 11.65
CA ALA A 77 -15.16 8.64 11.65
C ALA A 77 -15.14 7.11 11.52
N PHE A 78 -14.13 6.59 10.83
CA PHE A 78 -13.81 5.18 10.74
C PHE A 78 -12.38 4.99 11.24
N ASN A 79 -12.20 4.20 12.30
CA ASN A 79 -10.90 3.88 12.90
C ASN A 79 -10.92 2.44 13.44
N ALA A 80 -9.74 1.89 13.73
CA ALA A 80 -9.62 0.50 14.15
C ALA A 80 -10.16 0.24 15.57
N PHE A 81 -9.96 1.18 16.50
CA PHE A 81 -10.40 1.01 17.90
C PHE A 81 -11.91 0.83 18.00
N ASP A 82 -12.66 1.79 17.45
CA ASP A 82 -14.13 1.76 17.51
C ASP A 82 -14.70 0.55 16.77
N ALA A 83 -14.02 0.11 15.70
CA ALA A 83 -14.41 -1.10 14.98
C ALA A 83 -14.19 -2.37 15.81
N LEU A 84 -13.06 -2.48 16.51
CA LEU A 84 -12.74 -3.61 17.37
C LEU A 84 -13.56 -3.64 18.66
N ASP A 85 -13.99 -2.48 19.16
CA ASP A 85 -14.85 -2.40 20.34
C ASP A 85 -16.22 -3.07 20.13
N ARG A 86 -16.65 -3.17 18.86
CA ARG A 86 -17.87 -3.85 18.42
C ARG A 86 -17.73 -5.37 18.26
N VAL A 87 -16.51 -5.92 18.33
CA VAL A 87 -16.29 -7.37 18.24
C VAL A 87 -16.90 -8.06 19.46
N ASP A 88 -17.53 -9.22 19.26
CA ASP A 88 -18.15 -9.96 20.36
C ASP A 88 -17.10 -10.41 21.38
N LYS A 89 -17.19 -9.88 22.60
CA LYS A 89 -16.29 -10.16 23.74
C LYS A 89 -16.79 -11.29 24.65
N THR A 90 -17.94 -11.88 24.32
CA THR A 90 -18.57 -12.98 25.08
C THR A 90 -18.30 -14.34 24.46
N GLY A 91 -17.91 -14.37 23.18
CA GLY A 91 -17.70 -15.57 22.39
C GLY A 91 -19.00 -16.29 22.01
N SER A 92 -20.16 -15.66 22.21
CA SER A 92 -21.47 -16.18 21.80
C SER A 92 -21.58 -16.35 20.28
N ALA A 93 -20.92 -15.46 19.54
CA ALA A 93 -20.81 -15.49 18.09
C ALA A 93 -19.57 -16.26 17.59
N MET A 94 -18.81 -16.93 18.48
CA MET A 94 -17.69 -17.76 18.07
C MET A 94 -18.16 -18.82 17.08
N LEU A 95 -17.54 -18.85 15.90
CA LEU A 95 -17.66 -19.95 14.97
C LEU A 95 -17.16 -21.22 15.69
N LYS A 96 -18.09 -22.11 16.06
CA LYS A 96 -17.78 -23.42 16.64
C LYS A 96 -17.22 -24.32 15.55
N VAL A 97 -15.95 -24.13 15.21
CA VAL A 97 -15.22 -25.04 14.33
C VAL A 97 -14.87 -26.29 15.13
N ALA A 98 -15.07 -27.48 14.56
CA ALA A 98 -14.79 -28.79 15.17
C ALA A 98 -13.33 -28.99 15.64
N TYR A 99 -12.44 -28.05 15.32
CA TYR A 99 -11.02 -28.04 15.69
C TYR A 99 -10.68 -27.17 16.92
N SER A 100 -11.68 -26.69 17.67
CA SER A 100 -11.45 -25.70 18.76
C SER A 100 -10.48 -26.16 19.86
N LYS A 101 -10.28 -27.47 20.05
CA LYS A 101 -9.37 -28.02 21.08
C LYS A 101 -7.89 -28.00 20.69
N GLU A 102 -7.57 -28.09 19.40
CA GLU A 102 -6.18 -28.04 18.90
C GLU A 102 -5.77 -26.58 18.62
N TRP A 103 -6.73 -25.74 18.25
CA TRP A 103 -6.52 -24.32 17.97
C TRP A 103 -6.31 -23.47 19.25
N GLN A 104 -6.95 -23.83 20.37
CA GLN A 104 -6.64 -23.21 21.67
C GLN A 104 -5.22 -23.55 22.15
N LYS A 105 -4.73 -24.76 21.85
CA LYS A 105 -3.40 -25.22 22.24
C LYS A 105 -2.26 -24.58 21.46
N SER A 106 -2.47 -24.21 20.19
CA SER A 106 -1.42 -23.55 19.39
C SER A 106 -1.15 -22.12 19.87
N ARG A 107 -2.16 -21.40 20.39
CA ARG A 107 -1.96 -20.07 21.01
C ARG A 107 -1.36 -20.11 22.41
N GLU A 108 -1.53 -21.21 23.17
CA GLU A 108 -0.84 -21.39 24.45
C GLU A 108 0.69 -21.43 24.29
N HIS A 109 1.19 -21.85 23.12
CA HIS A 109 2.63 -21.97 22.85
C HIS A 109 3.28 -20.71 22.23
N THR A 110 2.52 -19.84 21.56
CA THR A 110 3.09 -18.64 20.90
C THR A 110 3.20 -17.43 21.84
N HIS A 111 2.64 -17.51 23.06
CA HIS A 111 2.72 -16.45 24.08
C HIS A 111 3.42 -16.98 25.34
N GLU A 112 4.70 -17.33 25.23
CA GLU A 112 5.58 -17.41 26.41
C GLU A 112 5.77 -15.99 26.98
N GLY A 113 4.81 -15.51 27.79
CA GLY A 113 4.96 -14.25 28.51
C GLY A 113 3.71 -13.68 29.20
N ILE A 114 2.49 -14.01 28.75
CA ILE A 114 1.27 -13.44 29.34
C ILE A 114 0.32 -14.59 29.73
N LYS A 115 0.40 -15.01 30.99
CA LYS A 115 -0.54 -15.95 31.64
C LYS A 115 -1.85 -15.25 32.05
N ASP A 116 -2.43 -14.43 31.18
CA ASP A 116 -3.77 -13.92 31.40
C ASP A 116 -4.77 -14.76 30.62
N VAL A 117 -5.72 -15.31 31.36
CA VAL A 117 -6.86 -16.08 30.88
C VAL A 117 -7.50 -15.34 29.69
N VAL A 118 -7.26 -15.82 28.47
CA VAL A 118 -7.87 -15.25 27.27
C VAL A 118 -9.38 -15.42 27.40
N LYS A 119 -10.08 -14.32 27.69
CA LYS A 119 -11.54 -14.31 27.76
C LYS A 119 -12.11 -14.79 26.41
N PRO A 120 -13.20 -15.55 26.39
CA PRO A 120 -13.78 -16.01 25.13
C PRO A 120 -14.29 -14.80 24.33
N PHE A 121 -13.64 -14.50 23.20
CA PHE A 121 -14.07 -13.47 22.24
C PHE A 121 -14.05 -13.99 20.80
N ASP A 122 -14.76 -13.34 19.89
CA ASP A 122 -14.72 -13.68 18.46
C ASP A 122 -13.36 -13.33 17.84
N TRP A 123 -12.49 -14.33 17.77
CA TRP A 123 -11.13 -14.24 17.21
C TRP A 123 -11.11 -13.97 15.70
N SER A 124 -12.25 -14.04 15.00
CA SER A 124 -12.33 -13.63 13.60
C SER A 124 -12.34 -12.10 13.43
N TYR A 125 -12.44 -11.36 14.53
CA TYR A 125 -12.55 -9.89 14.58
C TYR A 125 -13.72 -9.38 13.73
N SER A 126 -14.80 -10.16 13.63
CA SER A 126 -16.00 -9.75 12.92
C SER A 126 -16.63 -8.55 13.60
N THR A 127 -16.87 -7.50 12.84
CA THR A 127 -17.42 -6.25 13.33
C THR A 127 -18.62 -5.83 12.50
N ASP A 128 -19.66 -5.33 13.17
CA ASP A 128 -20.82 -4.69 12.54
C ASP A 128 -20.64 -3.16 12.41
N PHE A 129 -19.41 -2.66 12.58
CA PHE A 129 -19.10 -1.24 12.68
C PHE A 129 -19.57 -0.42 11.47
N LYS A 130 -20.44 0.56 11.75
CA LYS A 130 -21.07 1.46 10.77
C LYS A 130 -20.51 2.89 10.79
N GLY A 131 -19.34 3.07 11.39
CA GLY A 131 -18.72 4.38 11.64
C GLY A 131 -19.20 5.06 12.92
N THR A 132 -18.32 5.85 13.53
CA THR A 132 -18.57 6.59 14.78
C THR A 132 -19.02 8.01 14.45
N LEU A 133 -20.24 8.36 14.83
CA LEU A 133 -20.72 9.74 14.72
C LEU A 133 -20.03 10.64 15.75
N ARG A 134 -19.71 11.87 15.36
CA ARG A 134 -19.34 12.92 16.32
C ARG A 134 -20.49 13.15 17.33
N PRO A 135 -20.20 13.49 18.60
CA PRO A 135 -21.21 13.62 19.65
C PRO A 135 -22.37 14.58 19.33
N GLU A 136 -22.10 15.66 18.60
CA GLU A 136 -23.10 16.68 18.23
C GLU A 136 -23.73 16.45 16.84
N SER A 137 -23.37 15.37 16.16
CA SER A 137 -23.92 15.06 14.83
C SER A 137 -25.43 14.79 14.91
N PRO A 138 -26.24 15.41 14.03
CA PRO A 138 -27.60 14.94 13.80
C PRO A 138 -27.60 13.42 13.51
N PRO A 139 -28.47 12.63 14.18
CA PRO A 139 -28.48 11.19 14.02
C PRO A 139 -29.02 10.78 12.65
N PHE A 140 -28.63 9.58 12.23
CA PHE A 140 -29.26 8.92 11.09
C PHE A 140 -30.69 8.46 11.43
N SER A 141 -31.58 8.52 10.44
CA SER A 141 -32.94 7.96 10.49
C SER A 141 -33.13 6.90 9.41
N PRO A 142 -33.90 5.83 9.65
CA PRO A 142 -34.21 4.83 8.61
C PRO A 142 -34.78 5.45 7.34
N THR A 143 -34.39 4.95 6.17
CA THR A 143 -34.91 5.42 4.88
C THR A 143 -35.10 4.27 3.88
N ASN A 144 -35.90 4.52 2.86
CA ASN A 144 -36.00 3.67 1.66
C ASN A 144 -35.20 4.24 0.47
N ASP A 145 -34.59 5.41 0.62
CA ASP A 145 -33.82 6.07 -0.43
C ASP A 145 -32.50 5.34 -0.68
N GLN A 146 -32.41 4.67 -1.83
CA GLN A 146 -31.22 3.93 -2.23
C GLN A 146 -30.07 4.87 -2.62
N ILE A 147 -28.84 4.42 -2.41
CA ILE A 147 -27.67 5.08 -2.99
C ILE A 147 -27.86 5.10 -4.52
N PRO A 148 -27.72 6.26 -5.19
CA PRO A 148 -27.93 6.35 -6.63
C PRO A 148 -26.74 5.76 -7.39
N ILE A 149 -26.70 4.43 -7.53
CA ILE A 149 -25.60 3.68 -8.15
C ILE A 149 -25.33 4.15 -9.59
N GLU A 150 -26.38 4.53 -10.34
CA GLU A 150 -26.23 5.02 -11.72
C GLU A 150 -25.39 6.29 -11.80
N LEU A 151 -25.48 7.16 -10.80
CA LEU A 151 -24.61 8.33 -10.68
C LEU A 151 -23.16 7.90 -10.40
N LEU A 152 -22.94 6.84 -9.64
CA LEU A 152 -21.60 6.33 -9.32
C LEU A 152 -20.93 5.58 -10.49
N LYS A 153 -21.71 5.10 -11.46
CA LYS A 153 -21.21 4.48 -12.70
C LYS A 153 -20.77 5.51 -13.75
N ARG A 154 -21.18 6.77 -13.60
CA ARG A 154 -20.75 7.85 -14.51
C ARG A 154 -19.23 8.05 -14.40
N PRO A 155 -18.53 8.29 -15.51
CA PRO A 155 -17.08 8.53 -15.53
C PRO A 155 -16.76 9.97 -15.09
N ASP A 156 -17.24 10.37 -13.91
CA ASP A 156 -16.91 11.67 -13.33
C ASP A 156 -15.48 11.64 -12.78
N PRO A 157 -14.71 12.75 -12.89
CA PRO A 157 -13.34 12.78 -12.41
C PRO A 157 -13.29 12.57 -10.89
N ILE A 158 -12.38 11.69 -10.45
CA ILE A 158 -12.11 11.50 -9.02
C ILE A 158 -11.16 12.61 -8.57
N LEU A 159 -11.67 13.53 -7.77
CA LEU A 159 -10.92 14.67 -7.22
C LEU A 159 -10.07 14.27 -6.01
N PHE A 160 -10.51 13.26 -5.27
CA PHE A 160 -9.79 12.70 -4.13
C PHE A 160 -10.07 11.21 -4.01
N PHE A 161 -9.01 10.44 -3.79
CA PHE A 161 -9.09 9.01 -3.54
C PHE A 161 -8.14 8.63 -2.41
N ASP A 162 -8.60 7.76 -1.51
CA ASP A 162 -7.71 7.08 -0.59
C ASP A 162 -8.24 5.67 -0.27
N ASP A 163 -7.31 4.79 0.12
CA ASP A 163 -7.56 3.42 0.56
C ASP A 163 -6.80 3.20 1.86
N VAL A 164 -7.55 3.14 2.97
CA VAL A 164 -7.03 3.15 4.33
C VAL A 164 -7.36 1.82 5.00
N ILE A 165 -6.35 0.99 5.22
CA ILE A 165 -6.47 -0.26 5.98
C ILE A 165 -6.52 0.08 7.48
N LEU A 166 -7.46 -0.49 8.22
CA LEU A 166 -7.62 -0.30 9.66
C LEU A 166 -7.01 -1.45 10.46
N TYR A 167 -7.28 -2.69 10.06
CA TYR A 167 -6.62 -3.88 10.61
C TYR A 167 -6.67 -5.07 9.66
N GLU A 168 -5.74 -6.00 9.84
CA GLU A 168 -5.67 -7.29 9.16
C GLU A 168 -5.16 -8.39 10.11
N ASP A 169 -5.65 -9.62 9.94
CA ASP A 169 -5.23 -10.81 10.67
C ASP A 169 -5.24 -12.03 9.74
N GLU A 170 -4.24 -12.91 9.84
CA GLU A 170 -4.16 -14.16 9.04
C GLU A 170 -4.85 -15.35 9.72
N LEU A 171 -5.55 -15.13 10.84
CA LEU A 171 -6.34 -16.14 11.54
C LEU A 171 -5.52 -17.39 11.90
N ALA A 172 -4.26 -17.19 12.29
CA ALA A 172 -3.27 -18.24 12.49
C ALA A 172 -3.14 -19.16 11.24
N ASP A 173 -2.95 -18.56 10.07
CA ASP A 173 -2.82 -19.20 8.75
C ASP A 173 -4.07 -19.96 8.26
N ASN A 174 -5.22 -19.81 8.92
CA ASN A 174 -6.47 -20.48 8.51
C ASN A 174 -7.36 -19.59 7.63
N GLY A 175 -6.91 -18.39 7.27
CA GLY A 175 -7.73 -17.49 6.49
C GLY A 175 -7.23 -16.05 6.48
N ILE A 176 -8.17 -15.12 6.41
CA ILE A 176 -7.90 -13.70 6.50
C ILE A 176 -9.10 -12.99 7.13
N SER A 177 -8.83 -11.99 7.96
CA SER A 177 -9.79 -10.99 8.41
C SER A 177 -9.19 -9.62 8.15
N MET A 178 -9.92 -8.73 7.49
CA MET A 178 -9.42 -7.41 7.08
C MET A 178 -10.52 -6.37 7.10
N LEU A 179 -10.26 -5.22 7.72
CA LEU A 179 -11.11 -4.04 7.65
C LEU A 179 -10.38 -2.90 6.92
N SER A 180 -10.99 -2.37 5.86
CA SER A 180 -10.43 -1.26 5.08
C SER A 180 -11.52 -0.25 4.68
N CYS A 181 -11.12 1.02 4.50
CA CYS A 181 -11.97 2.11 4.08
C CYS A 181 -11.45 2.71 2.76
N LYS A 182 -12.26 2.64 1.71
CA LYS A 182 -11.98 3.25 0.41
C LYS A 182 -12.89 4.45 0.19
N ILE A 183 -12.32 5.62 -0.08
CA ILE A 183 -13.08 6.86 -0.27
C ILE A 183 -12.81 7.44 -1.65
N ARG A 184 -13.86 7.87 -2.34
CA ARG A 184 -13.83 8.54 -3.65
C ARG A 184 -14.66 9.81 -3.57
N VAL A 185 -14.06 10.94 -3.95
CA VAL A 185 -14.73 12.23 -4.03
C VAL A 185 -14.80 12.67 -5.48
N MET A 186 -16.01 12.93 -5.95
CA MET A 186 -16.32 13.46 -7.27
C MET A 186 -16.80 14.91 -7.13
N PRO A 187 -17.00 15.67 -8.23
CA PRO A 187 -17.35 17.09 -8.14
C PRO A 187 -18.62 17.41 -7.33
N GLU A 188 -19.62 16.53 -7.38
CA GLU A 188 -20.97 16.72 -6.81
C GLU A 188 -21.30 15.73 -5.67
N ARG A 189 -20.45 14.73 -5.44
CA ARG A 189 -20.75 13.64 -4.50
C ARG A 189 -19.50 12.97 -3.95
N LEU A 190 -19.69 12.21 -2.88
CA LEU A 190 -18.67 11.35 -2.29
C LEU A 190 -19.24 9.97 -2.03
N LEU A 191 -18.39 8.95 -2.18
CA LEU A 191 -18.67 7.58 -1.74
C LEU A 191 -17.51 7.06 -0.90
N LEU A 192 -17.80 6.63 0.32
CA LEU A 192 -16.91 5.80 1.13
C LEU A 192 -17.47 4.38 1.21
N LEU A 193 -16.60 3.38 1.09
CA LEU A 193 -16.89 1.97 1.37
C LEU A 193 -15.94 1.51 2.47
N SER A 194 -16.47 1.30 3.67
CA SER A 194 -15.81 0.54 4.73
C SER A 194 -16.20 -0.92 4.56
N ARG A 195 -15.24 -1.80 4.28
CA ARG A 195 -15.45 -3.23 4.07
C ARG A 195 -14.66 -4.03 5.07
N PHE A 196 -15.38 -4.79 5.90
CA PHE A 196 -14.85 -5.94 6.60
C PHE A 196 -14.96 -7.16 5.68
N PHE A 197 -13.84 -7.80 5.42
CA PHE A 197 -13.75 -9.05 4.68
C PHE A 197 -13.12 -10.12 5.56
N MET A 198 -13.83 -11.23 5.75
CA MET A 198 -13.30 -12.39 6.42
C MET A 198 -13.53 -13.64 5.58
N ARG A 199 -12.47 -14.43 5.44
CA ARG A 199 -12.51 -15.77 4.87
C ARG A 199 -11.84 -16.68 5.86
N LEU A 200 -12.59 -17.66 6.37
CA LEU A 200 -12.05 -18.75 7.15
C LEU A 200 -12.10 -20.00 6.28
N ASP A 201 -10.93 -20.53 5.95
CA ASP A 201 -10.78 -21.59 4.96
C ASP A 201 -11.56 -22.84 5.40
N ASN A 202 -12.31 -23.41 4.46
CA ASN A 202 -13.20 -24.55 4.67
C ASN A 202 -14.37 -24.33 5.65
N VAL A 203 -14.58 -23.10 6.15
CA VAL A 203 -15.66 -22.79 7.09
C VAL A 203 -16.66 -21.80 6.50
N VAL A 204 -16.27 -20.53 6.36
CA VAL A 204 -17.21 -19.44 6.01
C VAL A 204 -16.50 -18.31 5.30
N VAL A 205 -17.24 -17.62 4.43
CA VAL A 205 -16.84 -16.34 3.85
C VAL A 205 -17.85 -15.29 4.26
N ARG A 206 -17.37 -14.14 4.72
CA ARG A 206 -18.16 -13.07 5.30
C ARG A 206 -17.72 -11.71 4.76
N LEU A 207 -18.70 -10.87 4.46
CA LEU A 207 -18.54 -9.46 4.18
C LEU A 207 -19.46 -8.63 5.06
N ARG A 208 -18.94 -7.51 5.56
CA ARG A 208 -19.74 -6.43 6.15
C ARG A 208 -19.34 -5.13 5.46
N ASP A 209 -20.24 -4.60 4.64
CA ASP A 209 -20.03 -3.38 3.87
C ASP A 209 -20.82 -2.25 4.49
N THR A 210 -20.17 -1.17 4.90
CA THR A 210 -20.79 0.12 5.23
C THR A 210 -20.43 1.13 4.14
N ARG A 211 -21.44 1.57 3.38
CA ARG A 211 -21.31 2.61 2.36
C ARG A 211 -21.82 3.94 2.92
N ILE A 212 -21.02 4.99 2.79
CA ILE A 212 -21.45 6.37 3.06
C ILE A 212 -21.48 7.11 1.72
N TYR A 213 -22.67 7.48 1.28
CA TYR A 213 -22.89 8.33 0.13
C TYR A 213 -23.23 9.73 0.60
N VAL A 214 -22.58 10.74 0.02
CA VAL A 214 -22.87 12.16 0.29
C VAL A 214 -23.23 12.84 -1.03
N ASP A 215 -24.39 13.48 -1.06
CA ASP A 215 -24.77 14.44 -2.10
C ASP A 215 -24.43 15.85 -1.60
N PHE A 216 -23.46 16.50 -2.24
CA PHE A 216 -22.94 17.77 -1.75
C PHE A 216 -23.93 18.92 -1.92
N ASP A 217 -24.70 18.92 -3.01
CA ASP A 217 -25.60 20.02 -3.30
C ASP A 217 -26.90 19.91 -2.47
N LYS A 218 -27.34 18.69 -2.17
CA LYS A 218 -28.46 18.47 -1.24
C LYS A 218 -28.06 18.51 0.24
N ALA A 219 -26.76 18.41 0.53
CA ALA A 219 -26.23 18.20 1.88
C ALA A 219 -26.91 17.00 2.58
N GLU A 220 -27.01 15.89 1.84
CA GLU A 220 -27.64 14.66 2.29
C GLU A 220 -26.61 13.55 2.40
N VAL A 221 -26.70 12.75 3.46
CA VAL A 221 -25.84 11.59 3.68
C VAL A 221 -26.70 10.35 3.81
N ILE A 222 -26.39 9.32 3.02
CA ILE A 222 -27.00 8.00 3.08
C ILE A 222 -25.96 7.01 3.60
N ARG A 223 -26.33 6.20 4.58
CA ARG A 223 -25.56 5.07 5.10
C ARG A 223 -26.27 3.77 4.75
N ASP A 224 -25.64 2.95 3.91
CA ASP A 224 -26.08 1.60 3.53
C ASP A 224 -25.14 0.59 4.16
N TYR A 225 -25.66 -0.22 5.10
CA TYR A 225 -24.91 -1.32 5.69
C TYR A 225 -25.47 -2.66 5.24
N GLN A 226 -24.61 -3.54 4.73
CA GLN A 226 -24.96 -4.87 4.26
C GLN A 226 -24.05 -5.92 4.88
N ALA A 227 -24.67 -6.95 5.46
CA ALA A 227 -23.99 -8.15 5.89
C ALA A 227 -24.25 -9.28 4.90
N ARG A 228 -23.19 -9.88 4.36
CA ARG A 228 -23.28 -11.02 3.45
C ARG A 228 -22.41 -12.16 3.96
N GLU A 229 -22.89 -13.39 3.87
CA GLU A 229 -22.11 -14.57 4.26
C GLU A 229 -22.65 -15.85 3.64
N MET A 230 -21.76 -16.81 3.41
CA MET A 230 -22.13 -18.19 3.10
C MET A 230 -21.00 -19.14 3.51
N SER A 231 -21.27 -20.45 3.50
CA SER A 231 -20.23 -21.44 3.77
C SER A 231 -19.11 -21.36 2.73
N TYR A 232 -17.88 -21.67 3.14
CA TYR A 232 -16.72 -21.66 2.23
C TYR A 232 -16.94 -22.57 1.02
N GLU A 233 -17.49 -23.76 1.25
CA GLU A 233 -17.72 -24.76 0.19
C GLU A 233 -18.83 -24.33 -0.78
N ASP A 234 -19.88 -23.66 -0.31
CA ASP A 234 -20.92 -23.15 -1.21
C ASP A 234 -20.42 -21.98 -2.05
N ALA A 235 -19.63 -21.06 -1.47
CA ALA A 235 -18.97 -19.99 -2.23
C ALA A 235 -18.08 -20.58 -3.34
N ARG A 236 -17.28 -21.60 -2.99
CA ARG A 236 -16.42 -22.33 -3.92
C ARG A 236 -17.21 -22.99 -5.05
N LYS A 237 -18.35 -23.64 -4.75
CA LYS A 237 -19.21 -24.28 -5.75
C LYS A 237 -19.84 -23.28 -6.72
N VAL A 238 -20.33 -22.14 -6.22
CA VAL A 238 -20.92 -21.11 -7.08
C VAL A 238 -19.87 -20.54 -8.05
N LEU A 239 -18.67 -20.26 -7.56
CA LEU A 239 -17.56 -19.77 -8.39
C LEU A 239 -17.09 -20.83 -9.42
N ALA A 240 -17.01 -22.10 -9.01
CA ALA A 240 -16.66 -23.20 -9.91
C ALA A 240 -17.70 -23.38 -11.03
N GLY A 241 -18.99 -23.22 -10.72
CA GLY A 241 -20.08 -23.27 -11.70
C GLY A 241 -19.99 -22.18 -12.77
N ALA A 242 -19.36 -21.04 -12.45
CA ALA A 242 -19.13 -19.93 -13.37
C ALA A 242 -17.87 -20.10 -14.27
N ARG A 243 -17.14 -21.23 -14.16
CA ARG A 243 -15.85 -21.48 -14.85
C ARG A 243 -14.78 -20.42 -14.55
N GLU A 244 -14.85 -19.80 -13.38
CA GLU A 244 -13.86 -18.83 -12.91
C GLU A 244 -12.66 -19.51 -12.25
N ASP A 245 -11.53 -18.81 -12.16
CA ASP A 245 -10.45 -19.22 -11.26
C ASP A 245 -10.92 -19.05 -9.81
N VAL A 246 -11.38 -20.15 -9.23
CA VAL A 246 -11.91 -20.19 -7.87
C VAL A 246 -10.90 -19.71 -6.83
N SER A 247 -9.61 -20.00 -7.04
CA SER A 247 -8.54 -19.62 -6.10
C SER A 247 -8.33 -18.11 -6.11
N ALA A 248 -8.38 -17.48 -7.28
CA ALA A 248 -8.32 -16.03 -7.42
C ALA A 248 -9.61 -15.35 -6.91
N ALA A 249 -10.78 -15.88 -7.29
CA ALA A 249 -12.07 -15.32 -6.92
C ALA A 249 -12.35 -15.38 -5.40
N MET A 250 -11.92 -16.46 -4.72
CA MET A 250 -12.00 -16.57 -3.25
C MET A 250 -11.05 -15.61 -2.51
N ARG A 251 -10.19 -14.88 -3.22
CA ARG A 251 -9.34 -13.81 -2.69
C ARG A 251 -9.82 -12.41 -3.08
N ASP A 252 -10.87 -12.29 -3.89
CA ASP A 252 -11.41 -10.99 -4.34
C ASP A 252 -12.72 -10.65 -3.62
N PRO A 253 -12.69 -9.70 -2.65
CA PRO A 253 -13.89 -9.26 -1.94
C PRO A 253 -14.95 -8.64 -2.86
N ASN A 254 -14.55 -8.01 -3.97
CA ASN A 254 -15.51 -7.41 -4.91
C ASN A 254 -16.27 -8.48 -5.69
N ARG A 255 -15.58 -9.55 -6.09
CA ARG A 255 -16.22 -10.69 -6.73
C ARG A 255 -17.14 -11.42 -5.75
N LEU A 256 -16.66 -11.69 -4.55
CA LEU A 256 -17.44 -12.36 -3.50
C LEU A 256 -18.68 -11.56 -3.11
N ALA A 257 -18.62 -10.23 -3.08
CA ALA A 257 -19.79 -9.38 -2.82
C ALA A 257 -20.97 -9.61 -3.80
N GLN A 258 -20.69 -10.07 -5.02
CA GLN A 258 -21.70 -10.36 -6.04
C GLN A 258 -22.33 -11.75 -5.88
N VAL A 259 -21.66 -12.64 -5.16
CA VAL A 259 -22.05 -14.05 -5.01
C VAL A 259 -22.64 -14.33 -3.63
N LEU A 260 -22.10 -13.70 -2.59
CA LEU A 260 -22.53 -13.91 -1.21
C LEU A 260 -23.97 -13.40 -1.00
N PRO A 261 -24.86 -14.22 -0.42
CA PRO A 261 -26.24 -13.82 -0.14
C PRO A 261 -26.27 -12.77 0.97
N LEU A 262 -27.27 -11.89 0.88
CA LEU A 262 -27.52 -10.84 1.87
C LEU A 262 -28.22 -11.44 3.09
N VAL A 263 -27.65 -11.22 4.27
CA VAL A 263 -28.15 -11.71 5.57
C VAL A 263 -28.74 -10.57 6.40
N GLU A 264 -28.14 -9.38 6.32
CA GLU A 264 -28.65 -8.17 6.99
C GLU A 264 -28.50 -6.97 6.05
N ASN A 265 -29.44 -6.05 6.12
CA ASN A 265 -29.39 -4.78 5.41
C ASN A 265 -30.02 -3.67 6.26
N THR A 266 -29.33 -2.55 6.42
CA THR A 266 -29.88 -1.35 7.05
C THR A 266 -29.56 -0.13 6.20
N LEU A 267 -30.57 0.66 5.89
CA LEU A 267 -30.45 1.86 5.09
C LEU A 267 -30.94 3.06 5.88
N GLU A 268 -30.08 4.05 6.04
CA GLU A 268 -30.35 5.20 6.87
C GLU A 268 -29.90 6.49 6.17
N ARG A 269 -30.54 7.61 6.49
CA ARG A 269 -30.26 8.92 5.92
C ARG A 269 -30.23 9.99 6.99
N VAL A 270 -29.45 11.02 6.74
CA VAL A 270 -29.51 12.29 7.46
C VAL A 270 -29.43 13.43 6.46
N SER A 271 -30.31 14.42 6.62
CA SER A 271 -30.28 15.67 5.86
C SER A 271 -29.68 16.75 6.74
N LEU A 272 -28.56 17.35 6.31
CA LEU A 272 -27.75 18.18 7.19
C LEU A 272 -28.28 19.60 7.38
N GLY A 273 -29.25 20.03 6.56
CA GLY A 273 -29.90 21.33 6.62
C GLY A 273 -28.93 22.51 6.43
N THR A 274 -29.22 23.43 5.51
CA THR A 274 -28.51 24.70 5.50
C THR A 274 -29.02 25.54 6.67
N ARG A 275 -28.25 25.67 7.75
CA ARG A 275 -28.47 26.79 8.68
C ARG A 275 -28.21 28.07 7.90
N THR A 276 -29.28 28.80 7.58
CA THR A 276 -29.22 30.11 6.92
C THR A 276 -28.34 31.04 7.76
N PRO A 277 -27.34 31.71 7.19
CA PRO A 277 -26.67 32.82 7.88
C PRO A 277 -27.59 34.04 7.88
N ALA A 278 -28.64 34.01 8.70
CA ALA A 278 -29.36 35.20 9.09
C ALA A 278 -28.60 35.84 10.26
N GLN A 279 -27.56 36.62 9.94
CA GLN A 279 -26.96 37.74 10.72
C GLN A 279 -25.48 37.91 10.36
N LEU A 280 -25.22 38.49 9.20
CA LEU A 280 -24.11 39.42 8.94
C LEU A 280 -24.31 39.92 7.52
N GLY A 281 -24.96 41.08 7.41
CA GLY A 281 -25.30 41.67 6.13
C GLY A 281 -24.05 42.06 5.36
N PHE A 282 -23.95 41.59 4.12
CA PHE A 282 -23.31 42.33 3.04
C PHE A 282 -24.10 42.08 1.75
N ALA A 283 -24.52 43.19 1.14
CA ALA A 283 -25.33 43.24 -0.05
C ALA A 283 -24.51 43.01 -1.34
N THR A 284 -25.12 42.31 -2.31
CA THR A 284 -25.03 42.44 -3.78
C THR A 284 -23.63 42.45 -4.45
N SER A 285 -23.36 41.76 -5.56
CA SER A 285 -24.11 41.80 -6.82
C SER A 285 -23.78 40.62 -7.73
N ALA A 286 -24.78 40.11 -8.45
CA ALA A 286 -24.60 39.16 -9.55
C ALA A 286 -24.08 39.87 -10.81
N ARG A 287 -23.14 39.23 -11.53
CA ARG A 287 -22.92 39.46 -12.96
C ARG A 287 -23.01 38.13 -13.70
N SER A 288 -23.88 38.12 -14.69
CA SER A 288 -24.04 37.08 -15.70
C SER A 288 -22.85 37.09 -16.68
N TYR A 289 -22.44 35.91 -17.15
CA TYR A 289 -21.67 35.78 -18.37
C TYR A 289 -22.35 34.78 -19.29
N ALA A 290 -22.64 35.27 -20.50
CA ALA A 290 -23.16 34.51 -21.63
C ALA A 290 -22.05 33.68 -22.29
N ALA A 291 -22.47 32.59 -22.91
CA ALA A 291 -21.64 31.64 -23.63
C ALA A 291 -21.02 32.23 -24.91
N ALA A 292 -19.81 31.77 -25.25
CA ALA A 292 -19.27 31.78 -26.60
C ALA A 292 -18.46 30.50 -26.84
N LYS A 293 -18.53 29.95 -28.07
CA LYS A 293 -17.82 28.76 -28.56
C LYS A 293 -16.75 29.16 -29.60
N PRO A 294 -15.79 28.27 -29.93
CA PRO A 294 -14.36 28.58 -29.97
C PRO A 294 -13.74 28.64 -31.37
N SER A 295 -12.47 29.10 -31.47
CA SER A 295 -11.61 28.76 -32.62
C SER A 295 -10.10 28.80 -32.33
N SER A 296 -9.41 27.80 -32.90
CA SER A 296 -7.98 27.68 -33.24
C SER A 296 -7.00 27.06 -32.21
N ASP A 297 -7.09 25.73 -32.13
CA ASP A 297 -6.05 24.70 -32.36
C ASP A 297 -4.60 24.78 -31.83
N LEU A 298 -4.18 25.81 -31.11
CA LEU A 298 -2.81 25.90 -30.57
C LEU A 298 -2.72 25.72 -29.05
N MET A 299 -3.84 25.68 -28.33
CA MET A 299 -3.90 25.39 -26.88
C MET A 299 -4.28 23.94 -26.53
N ARG A 300 -4.51 23.06 -27.51
CA ARG A 300 -5.05 21.71 -27.26
C ARG A 300 -4.02 20.66 -26.84
N LYS A 301 -2.71 20.93 -26.92
CA LYS A 301 -1.72 19.86 -26.70
C LYS A 301 -0.98 19.87 -25.37
N TRP A 302 -0.80 20.98 -24.68
CA TRP A 302 0.24 21.04 -23.64
C TRP A 302 -0.15 21.70 -22.30
N ALA A 303 -1.43 21.81 -21.97
CA ALA A 303 -1.84 22.24 -20.63
C ALA A 303 -3.16 21.59 -20.16
N GLU A 304 -3.14 21.16 -18.89
CA GLU A 304 -4.26 20.94 -17.96
C GLU A 304 -4.60 19.49 -17.56
N GLY A 305 -4.33 19.21 -16.27
CA GLY A 305 -4.53 17.96 -15.56
C GLY A 305 -6.00 17.56 -15.40
N SER A 306 -6.43 16.67 -16.28
CA SER A 306 -7.65 15.88 -16.19
C SER A 306 -7.30 14.46 -15.72
N ALA A 307 -8.27 13.61 -15.34
CA ALA A 307 -8.11 12.20 -14.94
C ALA A 307 -7.33 11.32 -15.96
N THR A 308 -7.09 11.84 -17.17
CA THR A 308 -6.12 11.31 -18.13
C THR A 308 -4.68 11.35 -17.61
N GLY A 309 -4.30 12.30 -16.75
CA GLY A 309 -2.95 12.47 -16.21
C GLY A 309 -2.48 11.34 -15.28
N THR A 310 -3.35 10.81 -14.41
CA THR A 310 -3.02 9.70 -13.51
C THR A 310 -2.94 8.35 -14.22
N TYR A 311 -3.82 8.09 -15.19
CA TYR A 311 -3.75 6.87 -16.03
C TYR A 311 -2.55 6.91 -16.99
N VAL A 312 -2.26 8.10 -17.55
CA VAL A 312 -1.04 8.33 -18.34
C VAL A 312 0.21 8.20 -17.45
N SER A 313 0.19 8.73 -16.23
CA SER A 313 1.27 8.60 -15.23
C SER A 313 1.50 7.14 -14.81
N TYR A 314 0.44 6.37 -14.60
CA TYR A 314 0.55 4.94 -14.26
C TYR A 314 1.18 4.14 -15.40
N GLY A 315 0.66 4.24 -16.63
CA GLY A 315 1.23 3.55 -17.79
C GLY A 315 2.62 4.08 -18.20
N PHE A 316 2.90 5.35 -17.93
CA PHE A 316 4.23 5.94 -18.07
C PHE A 316 5.23 5.31 -17.10
N THR A 317 4.88 5.25 -15.81
CA THR A 317 5.74 4.67 -14.78
C THR A 317 5.87 3.15 -14.89
N GLU A 318 4.88 2.47 -15.45
CA GLU A 318 4.93 1.04 -15.77
C GLU A 318 6.05 0.73 -16.76
N LYS A 319 6.11 1.43 -17.90
CA LYS A 319 7.17 1.27 -18.89
C LYS A 319 8.56 1.58 -18.35
N LEU A 320 8.64 2.62 -17.50
CA LEU A 320 9.88 2.99 -16.83
C LEU A 320 10.35 1.88 -15.87
N PHE A 321 9.41 1.31 -15.10
CA PHE A 321 9.70 0.19 -14.21
C PHE A 321 10.12 -1.06 -14.99
N GLU A 322 9.42 -1.42 -16.06
CA GLU A 322 9.77 -2.56 -16.93
C GLU A 322 11.21 -2.45 -17.44
N ALA A 323 11.63 -1.25 -17.87
CA ALA A 323 13.00 -1.00 -18.31
C ALA A 323 14.04 -1.17 -17.18
N CYS A 324 13.68 -0.83 -15.94
CA CYS A 324 14.53 -1.05 -14.76
C CYS A 324 14.64 -2.54 -14.42
N SER A 325 13.49 -3.23 -14.38
CA SER A 325 13.38 -4.65 -13.99
C SER A 325 14.10 -5.57 -14.98
N ALA A 326 14.08 -5.24 -16.27
CA ALA A 326 14.73 -6.01 -17.32
C ALA A 326 16.27 -6.09 -17.21
N GLN A 327 16.91 -5.22 -16.42
CA GLN A 327 18.38 -5.11 -16.39
C GLN A 327 19.06 -6.30 -15.71
N ALA A 328 18.41 -6.88 -14.71
CA ALA A 328 18.88 -8.08 -14.01
C ALA A 328 17.75 -9.11 -13.95
N ASP A 329 17.04 -9.30 -15.06
CA ASP A 329 16.03 -10.34 -15.11
C ASP A 329 16.69 -11.73 -15.04
N TYR A 330 15.92 -12.71 -14.56
CA TYR A 330 16.36 -14.09 -14.43
C TYR A 330 15.15 -15.02 -14.45
N ARG A 331 15.40 -16.28 -14.81
CA ARG A 331 14.42 -17.35 -14.72
C ARG A 331 14.91 -18.46 -13.80
N MET A 332 13.98 -19.22 -13.23
CA MET A 332 14.35 -20.44 -12.51
C MET A 332 14.60 -21.60 -13.49
N PRO A 333 15.55 -22.50 -13.17
CA PRO A 333 15.78 -23.69 -13.97
C PRO A 333 14.57 -24.60 -14.01
N LYS A 334 14.34 -25.25 -15.16
CA LYS A 334 13.29 -26.28 -15.26
C LYS A 334 13.81 -27.63 -14.77
N LYS A 335 12.91 -28.47 -14.26
CA LYS A 335 13.21 -29.85 -13.84
C LYS A 335 13.84 -30.62 -15.01
N GLY A 336 15.11 -30.99 -14.90
CA GLY A 336 15.89 -31.64 -15.96
C GLY A 336 16.98 -30.77 -16.62
N GLU A 337 17.01 -29.45 -16.40
CA GLU A 337 18.16 -28.59 -16.75
C GLU A 337 19.32 -28.73 -15.75
N TYR A 338 19.06 -29.37 -14.59
CA TYR A 338 20.04 -29.70 -13.56
C TYR A 338 19.86 -31.16 -13.13
N SER A 339 20.97 -31.82 -12.76
CA SER A 339 20.98 -33.20 -12.29
C SER A 339 20.46 -33.37 -10.84
N GLU A 340 20.37 -32.29 -10.06
CA GLU A 340 19.95 -32.26 -8.64
C GLU A 340 19.04 -31.04 -8.32
N LEU A 341 18.80 -30.75 -7.03
CA LEU A 341 18.09 -29.55 -6.55
C LEU A 341 18.73 -28.27 -7.12
N PRO A 342 17.95 -27.18 -7.38
CA PRO A 342 18.49 -25.93 -7.88
C PRO A 342 19.62 -25.42 -6.98
N PRO A 343 20.72 -24.89 -7.54
CA PRO A 343 21.83 -24.39 -6.74
C PRO A 343 21.34 -23.28 -5.81
N LYS A 344 21.64 -23.42 -4.52
CA LYS A 344 21.42 -22.38 -3.52
C LYS A 344 22.73 -21.64 -3.28
N ALA A 345 22.65 -20.32 -3.11
CA ALA A 345 23.78 -19.52 -2.65
C ALA A 345 24.10 -19.84 -1.18
N GLU A 346 25.26 -19.40 -0.70
CA GLU A 346 25.74 -19.63 0.67
C GLU A 346 24.76 -19.16 1.76
N GLY A 347 23.92 -18.16 1.44
CA GLY A 347 22.83 -17.66 2.30
C GLY A 347 21.47 -18.36 2.13
N GLY A 348 21.39 -19.46 1.38
CA GLY A 348 20.16 -20.23 1.13
C GLY A 348 19.25 -19.69 0.02
N GLU A 349 19.63 -18.59 -0.64
CA GLU A 349 18.91 -17.98 -1.77
C GLU A 349 18.93 -18.90 -3.00
N ASP A 350 17.80 -19.02 -3.69
CA ASP A 350 17.74 -19.77 -4.94
C ASP A 350 18.50 -19.02 -6.05
N VAL A 351 19.36 -19.75 -6.77
CA VAL A 351 20.13 -19.22 -7.90
C VAL A 351 19.46 -19.65 -9.20
N GLY A 352 19.07 -18.65 -9.99
CA GLY A 352 18.44 -18.83 -11.29
C GLY A 352 19.44 -18.91 -12.45
N ILE A 353 18.92 -18.63 -13.65
CA ILE A 353 19.68 -18.41 -14.88
C ILE A 353 19.38 -16.99 -15.33
N GLY A 354 20.41 -16.16 -15.41
CA GLY A 354 20.33 -14.79 -15.87
C GLY A 354 21.28 -14.53 -17.04
N GLU A 355 20.90 -13.61 -17.92
CA GLU A 355 21.69 -13.20 -19.07
C GLU A 355 22.06 -11.72 -18.96
N GLY A 356 23.18 -11.33 -19.59
CA GLY A 356 23.64 -9.95 -19.62
C GLY A 356 24.84 -9.64 -18.71
N LEU A 357 25.35 -8.43 -18.86
CA LEU A 357 26.66 -8.03 -18.31
C LEU A 357 26.68 -7.91 -16.78
N TRP A 358 25.52 -7.71 -16.14
CA TRP A 358 25.42 -7.76 -14.68
C TRP A 358 25.85 -9.12 -14.13
N TYR A 359 25.57 -10.20 -14.86
CA TYR A 359 25.99 -11.55 -14.48
C TYR A 359 27.34 -11.92 -15.07
N SER A 360 27.53 -11.76 -16.38
CA SER A 360 28.74 -12.25 -17.07
C SER A 360 30.00 -11.43 -16.79
N GLU A 361 29.91 -10.09 -16.70
CA GLU A 361 31.07 -9.21 -16.51
C GLU A 361 31.27 -8.87 -15.02
N LEU A 362 30.19 -8.56 -14.31
CA LEU A 362 30.27 -8.21 -12.89
C LEU A 362 30.28 -9.44 -11.98
N GLY A 363 29.89 -10.63 -12.48
CA GLY A 363 29.91 -11.86 -11.69
C GLY A 363 28.88 -11.86 -10.56
N LEU A 364 27.74 -11.18 -10.75
CA LEU A 364 26.63 -11.29 -9.79
C LEU A 364 25.91 -12.61 -10.00
N LEU A 365 25.34 -13.16 -8.94
CA LEU A 365 24.47 -14.33 -9.06
C LEU A 365 23.05 -13.91 -9.47
N PRO A 366 22.37 -14.64 -10.36
CA PRO A 366 20.98 -14.40 -10.72
C PRO A 366 20.03 -14.84 -9.61
N THR A 367 19.95 -14.04 -8.53
CA THR A 367 19.05 -14.25 -7.40
C THR A 367 18.03 -13.11 -7.29
N PHE A 368 16.96 -13.34 -6.52
CA PHE A 368 15.98 -12.30 -6.18
C PHE A 368 16.62 -11.07 -5.53
N SER A 369 17.63 -11.28 -4.68
CA SER A 369 18.35 -10.19 -4.03
C SER A 369 19.11 -9.35 -5.06
N THR A 370 19.84 -9.98 -5.99
CA THR A 370 20.52 -9.27 -7.08
C THR A 370 19.54 -8.50 -7.96
N TRP A 371 18.45 -9.15 -8.39
CA TRP A 371 17.42 -8.50 -9.20
C TRP A 371 16.84 -7.26 -8.50
N SER A 372 16.47 -7.37 -7.21
CA SER A 372 15.88 -6.24 -6.48
C SER A 372 16.85 -5.07 -6.32
N GLN A 373 18.12 -5.33 -5.99
CA GLN A 373 19.14 -4.29 -5.81
C GLN A 373 19.53 -3.61 -7.13
N VAL A 374 19.66 -4.37 -8.22
CA VAL A 374 19.92 -3.79 -9.54
C VAL A 374 18.70 -3.01 -10.03
N THR A 375 17.48 -3.50 -9.79
CA THR A 375 16.24 -2.78 -10.14
C THR A 375 16.14 -1.46 -9.36
N PHE A 376 16.44 -1.46 -8.06
CA PHE A 376 16.51 -0.25 -7.24
C PHE A 376 17.56 0.75 -7.75
N LEU A 377 18.72 0.29 -8.19
CA LEU A 377 19.72 1.18 -8.80
C LEU A 377 19.12 1.92 -10.01
N HIS A 378 18.40 1.24 -10.90
CA HIS A 378 17.80 1.88 -12.07
C HIS A 378 16.62 2.77 -11.72
N MET A 379 15.76 2.34 -10.80
CA MET A 379 14.69 3.17 -10.25
C MET A 379 15.24 4.45 -9.61
N TYR A 380 16.39 4.37 -8.93
CA TYR A 380 17.07 5.52 -8.36
C TYR A 380 17.51 6.51 -9.45
N LEU A 381 18.14 6.03 -10.53
CA LEU A 381 18.59 6.87 -11.64
C LEU A 381 17.41 7.64 -12.27
N LEU A 382 16.26 6.98 -12.44
CA LEU A 382 15.03 7.66 -12.87
C LEU A 382 14.50 8.64 -11.84
N THR A 383 14.51 8.27 -10.56
CA THR A 383 14.04 9.13 -9.48
C THR A 383 14.83 10.44 -9.44
N VAL A 384 16.16 10.39 -9.61
CA VAL A 384 17.00 11.60 -9.72
C VAL A 384 16.56 12.47 -10.91
N ARG A 385 16.29 11.86 -12.07
CA ARG A 385 15.85 12.59 -13.27
C ARG A 385 14.44 13.17 -13.14
N LEU A 386 13.53 12.46 -12.49
CA LEU A 386 12.14 12.89 -12.24
C LEU A 386 12.10 14.07 -11.26
N ARG A 387 12.98 14.09 -10.24
CA ARG A 387 13.12 15.23 -9.30
C ARG A 387 13.52 16.54 -9.99
N ALA A 388 14.19 16.47 -11.14
CA ALA A 388 14.75 17.65 -11.81
C ALA A 388 13.80 18.36 -12.79
N VAL A 389 12.69 17.73 -13.21
CA VAL A 389 11.90 18.22 -14.36
C VAL A 389 10.40 18.33 -14.10
N GLN A 390 9.92 17.91 -12.93
CA GLN A 390 8.49 17.85 -12.67
C GLN A 390 8.06 18.66 -11.45
N SER A 391 6.76 19.01 -11.41
CA SER A 391 6.14 19.57 -10.22
C SER A 391 6.26 18.58 -9.05
N VAL A 392 6.32 19.11 -7.82
CA VAL A 392 6.46 18.29 -6.60
C VAL A 392 5.33 17.26 -6.48
N GLU A 393 4.12 17.63 -6.88
CA GLU A 393 2.94 16.75 -6.86
C GLU A 393 3.07 15.60 -7.88
N SER A 394 3.46 15.90 -9.13
CA SER A 394 3.70 14.89 -10.15
C SER A 394 4.83 13.93 -9.79
N PHE A 395 5.92 14.44 -9.18
CA PHE A 395 7.02 13.61 -8.70
C PHE A 395 6.56 12.61 -7.63
N GLN A 396 5.75 13.06 -6.66
CA GLN A 396 5.23 12.17 -5.61
C GLN A 396 4.38 11.05 -6.19
N THR A 397 3.49 11.36 -7.13
CA THR A 397 2.67 10.37 -7.83
C THR A 397 3.52 9.38 -8.62
N HIS A 398 4.50 9.85 -9.40
CA HIS A 398 5.38 8.96 -10.16
C HIS A 398 6.27 8.11 -9.27
N SER A 399 6.83 8.68 -8.20
CA SER A 399 7.65 7.96 -7.24
C SER A 399 6.86 6.88 -6.50
N GLN A 400 5.59 7.14 -6.20
CA GLN A 400 4.70 6.15 -5.60
C GLN A 400 4.43 5.02 -6.59
N HIS A 401 3.96 5.33 -7.80
CA HIS A 401 3.64 4.31 -8.79
C HIS A 401 4.87 3.47 -9.19
N LEU A 402 6.05 4.07 -9.32
CA LEU A 402 7.28 3.34 -9.63
C LEU A 402 7.60 2.27 -8.57
N PHE A 403 7.35 2.57 -7.29
CA PHE A 403 7.52 1.59 -6.21
C PHE A 403 6.36 0.59 -6.12
N ASP A 404 5.13 1.01 -6.41
CA ASP A 404 3.97 0.11 -6.49
C ASP A 404 4.20 -0.98 -7.56
N HIS A 405 4.67 -0.59 -8.75
CA HIS A 405 5.05 -1.51 -9.83
C HIS A 405 6.14 -2.49 -9.40
N PHE A 406 7.18 -1.99 -8.73
CA PHE A 406 8.22 -2.85 -8.13
C PHE A 406 7.63 -3.84 -7.13
N SER A 407 6.77 -3.38 -6.22
CA SER A 407 6.18 -4.21 -5.17
C SER A 407 5.31 -5.32 -5.75
N HIS A 408 4.49 -5.01 -6.75
CA HIS A 408 3.68 -6.01 -7.45
C HIS A 408 4.54 -7.04 -8.18
N ASN A 409 5.60 -6.61 -8.87
CA ASN A 409 6.51 -7.54 -9.56
C ASN A 409 7.31 -8.40 -8.58
N ALA A 410 7.77 -7.81 -7.47
CA ALA A 410 8.48 -8.51 -6.40
C ALA A 410 7.59 -9.56 -5.73
N GLU A 411 6.33 -9.22 -5.41
CA GLU A 411 5.37 -10.18 -4.87
C GLU A 411 5.14 -11.35 -5.84
N HIS A 412 4.95 -11.03 -7.12
CA HIS A 412 4.77 -12.03 -8.17
C HIS A 412 5.99 -12.97 -8.25
N ARG A 413 7.21 -12.44 -8.33
CA ARG A 413 8.45 -13.25 -8.37
C ARG A 413 8.62 -14.12 -7.14
N MET A 414 8.35 -13.59 -5.95
CA MET A 414 8.41 -14.38 -4.71
C MET A 414 7.42 -15.56 -4.76
N ALA A 415 6.20 -15.32 -5.24
CA ALA A 415 5.18 -16.37 -5.35
C ALA A 415 5.49 -17.40 -6.44
N THR A 416 5.96 -16.97 -7.63
CA THR A 416 6.07 -17.85 -8.80
C THR A 416 7.46 -18.45 -9.01
N LEU A 417 8.52 -17.73 -8.67
CA LEU A 417 9.90 -18.18 -8.88
C LEU A 417 10.49 -18.83 -7.62
N HIS A 418 10.07 -18.39 -6.43
CA HIS A 418 10.68 -18.82 -5.16
C HIS A 418 9.76 -19.67 -4.28
N ASP A 419 8.57 -20.03 -4.80
CA ASP A 419 7.55 -20.81 -4.09
C ASP A 419 7.23 -20.26 -2.68
N LEU A 420 7.42 -18.95 -2.48
CA LEU A 420 7.04 -18.25 -1.26
C LEU A 420 5.54 -18.01 -1.29
N SER A 421 4.79 -19.10 -1.13
CA SER A 421 3.32 -19.13 -1.20
C SER A 421 2.65 -18.43 -0.02
N SER A 422 3.32 -18.36 1.14
CA SER A 422 2.85 -17.62 2.32
C SER A 422 2.81 -16.11 2.07
N ARG A 423 1.63 -15.50 2.22
CA ARG A 423 1.41 -14.06 2.04
C ARG A 423 2.07 -13.25 3.16
N GLY A 424 1.98 -13.67 4.41
CA GLY A 424 2.65 -13.03 5.55
C GLY A 424 4.16 -12.94 5.37
N ILE A 425 4.80 -14.01 4.87
CA ILE A 425 6.23 -13.99 4.52
C ILE A 425 6.49 -12.98 3.40
N ARG A 426 5.74 -13.03 2.29
CA ARG A 426 5.91 -12.06 1.18
C ARG A 426 5.72 -10.62 1.65
N ASN A 427 4.72 -10.33 2.47
CA ASN A 427 4.46 -9.00 3.01
C ASN A 427 5.60 -8.51 3.91
N ARG A 428 6.19 -9.40 4.72
CA ARG A 428 7.40 -9.07 5.50
C ARG A 428 8.56 -8.71 4.58
N TYR A 429 8.82 -9.52 3.56
CA TYR A 429 9.84 -9.23 2.55
C TYR A 429 9.58 -7.92 1.80
N LEU A 430 8.33 -7.62 1.43
CA LEU A 430 7.98 -6.33 0.78
C LEU A 430 8.23 -5.13 1.71
N LYS A 431 7.91 -5.25 2.99
CA LYS A 431 8.24 -4.22 4.00
C LYS A 431 9.74 -4.02 4.12
N ASP A 432 10.52 -5.10 4.16
CA ASP A 432 11.98 -5.04 4.22
C ASP A 432 12.55 -4.40 2.94
N LEU A 433 12.04 -4.77 1.77
CA LEU A 433 12.41 -4.17 0.48
C LEU A 433 12.06 -2.68 0.41
N PHE A 434 10.93 -2.25 0.98
CA PHE A 434 10.58 -0.82 1.05
C PHE A 434 11.57 -0.04 1.92
N ILE A 435 11.99 -0.62 3.05
CA ILE A 435 13.01 0.00 3.91
C ILE A 435 14.35 0.07 3.17
N GLN A 436 14.74 -1.02 2.48
CA GLN A 436 15.96 -1.05 1.66
C GLN A 436 15.93 0.02 0.57
N TRP A 437 14.81 0.15 -0.15
CA TRP A 437 14.61 1.20 -1.16
C TRP A 437 14.87 2.60 -0.59
N ARG A 438 14.30 2.92 0.57
CA ARG A 438 14.55 4.21 1.24
C ARG A 438 16.00 4.40 1.66
N GLY A 439 16.65 3.33 2.13
CA GLY A 439 18.09 3.34 2.44
C GLY A 439 18.95 3.59 1.21
N ILE A 440 18.59 3.01 0.06
CA ILE A 440 19.26 3.20 -1.22
C ILE A 440 19.12 4.64 -1.70
N LEU A 441 17.92 5.22 -1.65
CA LEU A 441 17.69 6.63 -1.98
C LEU A 441 18.67 7.53 -1.22
N ALA A 442 18.71 7.39 0.12
CA ALA A 442 19.59 8.19 0.96
C ALA A 442 21.07 7.97 0.66
N ALA A 443 21.49 6.72 0.50
CA ALA A 443 22.89 6.36 0.31
C ALA A 443 23.45 6.78 -1.05
N TYR A 444 22.66 6.62 -2.11
CA TYR A 444 23.07 7.05 -3.44
C TYR A 444 23.00 8.56 -3.57
N ASP A 445 22.02 9.23 -2.93
CA ASP A 445 22.00 10.70 -2.86
C ASP A 445 23.25 11.24 -2.15
N GLU A 446 23.64 10.64 -1.03
CA GLU A 446 24.89 10.96 -0.34
C GLU A 446 26.12 10.71 -1.24
N GLY A 447 26.16 9.57 -1.93
CA GLY A 447 27.25 9.21 -2.84
C GLY A 447 27.39 10.19 -4.02
N LEU A 448 26.27 10.59 -4.64
CA LEU A 448 26.30 11.56 -5.74
C LEU A 448 26.88 12.91 -5.32
N VAL A 449 26.59 13.34 -4.09
CA VAL A 449 27.03 14.63 -3.53
C VAL A 449 28.47 14.57 -3.02
N LYS A 450 28.85 13.51 -2.29
CA LYS A 450 30.16 13.41 -1.63
C LYS A 450 31.27 12.88 -2.53
N GLY A 451 30.94 12.24 -3.65
CA GLY A 451 31.89 11.80 -4.67
C GLY A 451 31.96 10.28 -4.85
N ASP A 452 32.71 9.86 -5.87
CA ASP A 452 32.66 8.51 -6.41
C ASP A 452 33.12 7.42 -5.44
N ALA A 453 34.00 7.73 -4.48
CA ALA A 453 34.38 6.79 -3.44
C ALA A 453 33.21 6.45 -2.49
N VAL A 454 32.41 7.45 -2.11
CA VAL A 454 31.23 7.27 -1.26
C VAL A 454 30.12 6.58 -2.03
N LEU A 455 29.94 6.93 -3.31
CA LEU A 455 29.00 6.24 -4.18
C LEU A 455 29.40 4.77 -4.39
N GLY A 456 30.68 4.49 -4.59
CA GLY A 456 31.24 3.15 -4.70
C GLY A 456 31.00 2.32 -3.44
N ALA A 457 31.19 2.90 -2.25
CA ALA A 457 30.88 2.23 -0.99
C ALA A 457 29.38 1.91 -0.86
N ALA A 458 28.49 2.82 -1.29
CA ALA A 458 27.05 2.56 -1.29
C ALA A 458 26.67 1.45 -2.29
N VAL A 459 27.25 1.46 -3.50
CA VAL A 459 27.06 0.41 -4.52
C VAL A 459 27.53 -0.94 -3.99
N TRP A 460 28.72 -0.99 -3.40
CA TRP A 460 29.27 -2.21 -2.79
C TRP A 460 28.38 -2.76 -1.68
N ARG A 461 27.92 -1.92 -0.76
CA ARG A 461 27.04 -2.33 0.33
C ARG A 461 25.72 -2.91 -0.17
N ASN A 462 25.13 -2.32 -1.21
CA ASN A 462 23.81 -2.69 -1.68
C ASN A 462 23.85 -3.86 -2.68
N ILE A 463 24.71 -3.81 -3.71
CA ILE A 463 24.77 -4.83 -4.76
C ILE A 463 25.61 -6.05 -4.34
N TRP A 464 26.73 -5.83 -3.64
CA TRP A 464 27.63 -6.88 -3.17
C TRP A 464 27.42 -7.22 -1.68
N LYS A 465 26.33 -6.73 -1.07
CA LYS A 465 25.96 -7.03 0.33
C LYS A 465 27.07 -6.72 1.35
N ALA A 466 27.93 -5.74 1.05
CA ALA A 466 29.13 -5.43 1.84
C ALA A 466 30.10 -6.61 2.03
N SER A 467 30.09 -7.57 1.10
CA SER A 467 31.01 -8.71 1.11
C SER A 467 32.39 -8.31 0.61
N SER A 468 33.44 -8.77 1.30
CA SER A 468 34.82 -8.64 0.82
C SER A 468 35.18 -9.65 -0.28
N THR A 469 34.34 -10.68 -0.47
CA THR A 469 34.55 -11.74 -1.45
C THR A 469 33.36 -11.90 -2.40
N ASP A 470 33.64 -12.40 -3.61
CA ASP A 470 32.62 -12.87 -4.55
C ASP A 470 32.07 -14.25 -4.15
N TYR A 471 31.13 -14.77 -4.94
CA TYR A 471 30.47 -16.04 -4.68
C TYR A 471 31.38 -17.28 -4.81
N ASN A 472 32.59 -17.13 -5.38
CA ASN A 472 33.60 -18.18 -5.43
C ASN A 472 34.60 -18.08 -4.27
N GLY A 473 34.37 -17.17 -3.32
CA GLY A 473 35.27 -16.90 -2.20
C GLY A 473 36.53 -16.13 -2.60
N LYS A 474 36.57 -15.52 -3.79
CA LYS A 474 37.70 -14.70 -4.24
C LYS A 474 37.49 -13.26 -3.78
N ASP A 475 38.57 -12.55 -3.46
CA ASP A 475 38.51 -11.11 -3.15
C ASP A 475 37.76 -10.32 -4.22
N ILE A 476 36.94 -9.38 -3.76
CA ILE A 476 36.12 -8.55 -4.64
C ILE A 476 37.01 -7.70 -5.57
N ASP A 477 36.70 -7.73 -6.86
CA ASP A 477 37.36 -6.88 -7.84
C ASP A 477 36.74 -5.47 -7.77
N TRP A 478 37.45 -4.55 -7.10
CA TRP A 478 37.03 -3.15 -6.94
C TRP A 478 36.81 -2.43 -8.28
N ALA A 479 37.43 -2.88 -9.37
CA ALA A 479 37.18 -2.32 -10.70
C ALA A 479 35.73 -2.56 -11.16
N LYS A 480 35.08 -3.65 -10.70
CA LYS A 480 33.66 -3.91 -10.99
C LYS A 480 32.76 -2.90 -10.30
N ILE A 481 33.06 -2.54 -9.05
CA ILE A 481 32.33 -1.51 -8.31
C ILE A 481 32.52 -0.14 -8.98
N ALA A 482 33.75 0.20 -9.35
CA ALA A 482 34.05 1.43 -10.09
C ALA A 482 33.34 1.48 -11.45
N SER A 483 33.18 0.33 -12.13
CA SER A 483 32.43 0.22 -13.38
C SER A 483 30.95 0.58 -13.19
N VAL A 484 30.34 0.14 -12.09
CA VAL A 484 28.94 0.49 -11.75
C VAL A 484 28.81 1.98 -11.39
N VAL A 485 29.80 2.56 -10.71
CA VAL A 485 29.82 4.01 -10.44
C VAL A 485 29.91 4.80 -11.76
N GLY A 486 30.82 4.41 -12.66
CA GLY A 486 30.93 5.00 -14.00
C GLY A 486 29.64 4.88 -14.79
N TYR A 487 29.00 3.70 -14.73
CA TYR A 487 27.69 3.46 -15.31
C TYR A 487 26.62 4.43 -14.78
N MET A 488 26.50 4.57 -13.46
CA MET A 488 25.53 5.49 -12.84
C MET A 488 25.76 6.94 -13.28
N ARG A 489 27.02 7.41 -13.32
CA ARG A 489 27.37 8.75 -13.79
C ARG A 489 27.00 8.95 -15.25
N ARG A 490 27.34 8.00 -16.12
CA ARG A 490 26.99 8.05 -17.55
C ARG A 490 25.48 8.10 -17.75
N VAL A 491 24.74 7.19 -17.11
CA VAL A 491 23.28 7.12 -17.26
C VAL A 491 22.60 8.38 -16.73
N LEU A 492 23.03 8.94 -15.61
CA LEU A 492 22.51 10.23 -15.14
C LEU A 492 22.78 11.36 -16.14
N SER A 493 23.97 11.39 -16.74
CA SER A 493 24.31 12.37 -17.78
C SER A 493 23.44 12.20 -19.04
N GLU A 494 23.21 10.96 -19.49
CA GLU A 494 22.34 10.66 -20.63
C GLU A 494 20.87 11.02 -20.32
N LEU A 495 20.38 10.66 -19.13
CA LEU A 495 19.04 11.00 -18.67
C LEU A 495 18.83 12.52 -18.56
N ALA A 496 19.82 13.26 -18.06
CA ALA A 496 19.74 14.72 -17.94
C ALA A 496 19.56 15.41 -19.31
N GLN A 497 20.12 14.83 -20.38
CA GLN A 497 19.99 15.34 -21.75
C GLN A 497 18.73 14.85 -22.46
N THR A 498 18.01 13.89 -21.89
CA THR A 498 16.83 13.30 -22.50
C THR A 498 15.59 14.20 -22.29
N PRO A 499 14.88 14.60 -23.35
CA PRO A 499 13.63 15.35 -23.23
C PRO A 499 12.57 14.58 -22.44
N GLU A 500 11.71 15.28 -21.70
CA GLU A 500 10.71 14.65 -20.83
C GLU A 500 9.75 13.72 -21.59
N VAL A 501 9.33 14.14 -22.79
CA VAL A 501 8.45 13.36 -23.68
C VAL A 501 9.09 12.04 -24.14
N ASP A 502 10.42 11.96 -24.12
CA ASP A 502 11.18 10.79 -24.56
C ASP A 502 11.56 9.86 -23.39
N LEU A 503 11.35 10.28 -22.13
CA LEU A 503 11.61 9.42 -20.96
C LEU A 503 10.81 8.12 -21.03
N ALA A 504 9.58 8.16 -21.54
CA ALA A 504 8.74 6.98 -21.73
C ALA A 504 9.30 5.98 -22.76
N ASN A 505 10.11 6.48 -23.70
CA ASN A 505 10.75 5.73 -24.79
C ASN A 505 12.26 5.53 -24.54
N SER A 506 12.72 5.85 -23.33
CA SER A 506 14.10 5.70 -22.88
C SER A 506 14.53 4.29 -22.39
N PRO A 507 13.81 3.16 -22.55
CA PRO A 507 14.34 1.84 -22.18
C PRO A 507 15.72 1.50 -22.77
N LYS A 508 16.12 2.18 -23.85
CA LYS A 508 17.44 2.04 -24.50
C LYS A 508 18.60 2.74 -23.79
N ILE A 509 18.33 3.56 -22.77
CA ILE A 509 19.37 4.31 -22.03
C ILE A 509 20.06 3.42 -20.99
N PHE A 510 19.34 2.44 -20.45
CA PHE A 510 19.92 1.47 -19.54
C PHE A 510 20.74 0.40 -20.26
N GLY A 511 21.60 -0.26 -19.50
CA GLY A 511 22.49 -1.30 -19.97
C GLY A 511 23.94 -0.90 -19.79
N LEU A 512 24.69 -1.79 -19.15
CA LEU A 512 26.15 -1.70 -19.08
C LEU A 512 26.71 -1.67 -20.51
N LYS A 513 27.62 -0.73 -20.76
CA LYS A 513 28.35 -0.61 -22.02
C LYS A 513 29.82 -0.94 -21.74
N LYS A 514 30.56 -1.42 -22.75
CA LYS A 514 32.01 -1.68 -22.63
C LYS A 514 32.82 -0.45 -22.18
N ILE A 515 32.32 0.76 -22.46
CA ILE A 515 32.96 1.99 -22.00
C ILE A 515 32.95 2.11 -20.47
N ASP A 516 31.90 1.63 -19.80
CA ASP A 516 31.75 1.69 -18.34
C ASP A 516 32.82 0.81 -17.65
N THR A 517 33.11 -0.36 -18.23
CA THR A 517 34.13 -1.27 -17.72
C THR A 517 35.55 -0.80 -18.08
N SER A 518 35.71 -0.05 -19.18
CA SER A 518 37.01 0.52 -19.58
C SER A 518 37.47 1.69 -18.71
N LEU A 519 36.53 2.47 -18.16
CA LEU A 519 36.83 3.61 -17.30
C LEU A 519 37.46 3.17 -15.98
N ALA A 520 37.07 1.99 -15.48
CA ALA A 520 37.59 1.41 -14.25
C ALA A 520 38.99 0.78 -14.41
N ARG A 521 39.40 0.39 -15.62
CA ARG A 521 40.66 -0.32 -15.90
C ARG A 521 41.80 0.58 -16.39
N LYS A 522 41.60 1.90 -16.41
CA LYS A 522 42.56 2.88 -16.96
C LYS A 522 43.52 3.51 -15.93
N ASN A 523 43.55 3.01 -14.70
CA ASN A 523 44.53 3.40 -13.69
C ASN A 523 45.44 2.23 -13.33
#